data_AF-A0AAE1DEK3-F1
#
_entry.id   AF-A0AAE1DEK3-F1
#
_cell.length_a   1.000
_cell.length_b   1.000
_cell.length_c   1.000
_cell.angle_alpha   90.00
_cell.angle_beta   90.00
_cell.angle_gamma   90.00
#
_symmetry.space_group_name_H-M   'P 1'
#
loop_
_entity.id
_entity.type
_entity.pdbx_description
1 polymer ?
#
loop_
_entity_poly.entity_id
_entity_poly.type
_entity_poly.pdbx_seq_one_letter_code
_entity_poly.pdbx_strand_id
1 'polypeptide(L)'
;MNQLLTDKISSYATYAYWIGLHDRYEEGKFFWREEIDLPRYTNEGFCGLKRMGWTAILNSKDGKWYLKHCDSEKHKFICEKSPGPNICLENAKTLSFGSRCQYRCRCMFEGSKCSLVDGQCEFGCQTGYFGPACQYAKMNFTVGENPLEGLTDGNDTTCNTGDIGVVTLILDTPIPLTWIRVVLKSADLPVKMSLFHKSISLWETRPVKTLPRPD
;
A
#
# COMPACT_ATOMS: atom_id res chain seq x y z
N MET A 1 -20.67 -17.49 -10.59
CA MET A 1 -20.65 -17.74 -12.05
C MET A 1 -20.40 -16.41 -12.74
N ASN A 2 -19.30 -16.28 -13.49
CA ASN A 2 -18.85 -15.03 -14.14
C ASN A 2 -19.66 -14.67 -15.40
N GLN A 3 -20.98 -14.82 -15.35
CA GLN A 3 -21.86 -14.80 -16.53
C GLN A 3 -21.73 -13.50 -17.35
N LEU A 4 -21.72 -12.35 -16.66
CA LEU A 4 -21.60 -11.04 -17.31
C LEU A 4 -20.29 -10.89 -18.11
N LEU A 5 -19.19 -11.45 -17.60
CA LEU A 5 -17.90 -11.38 -18.27
C LEU A 5 -17.85 -12.36 -19.43
N THR A 6 -18.31 -13.60 -19.23
CA THR A 6 -18.36 -14.63 -20.28
C THR A 6 -19.25 -14.23 -21.45
N ASP A 7 -20.39 -13.61 -21.19
CA ASP A 7 -21.32 -13.17 -22.25
C ASP A 7 -20.69 -12.10 -23.15
N LYS A 8 -19.86 -11.22 -22.57
CA LYS A 8 -19.16 -10.18 -23.35
C LYS A 8 -18.02 -10.75 -24.18
N ILE A 9 -17.27 -11.69 -23.63
CA ILE A 9 -16.06 -12.22 -24.28
C ILE A 9 -16.30 -13.45 -25.16
N SER A 10 -17.45 -14.13 -25.04
CA SER A 10 -17.79 -15.33 -25.82
C SER A 10 -17.92 -15.06 -27.32
N SER A 11 -18.20 -13.81 -27.70
CA SER A 11 -18.29 -13.36 -29.09
C SER A 11 -16.95 -13.27 -29.82
N TYR A 12 -15.83 -13.34 -29.10
CA TYR A 12 -14.49 -13.27 -29.69
C TYR A 12 -13.94 -14.66 -30.01
N ALA A 13 -13.09 -14.75 -31.05
CA ALA A 13 -12.45 -16.01 -31.47
C ALA A 13 -11.45 -16.60 -30.46
N THR A 14 -11.10 -15.86 -29.41
CA THR A 14 -10.15 -16.30 -28.37
C THR A 14 -10.93 -16.91 -27.21
N TYR A 15 -10.53 -18.09 -26.75
CA TYR A 15 -11.26 -18.81 -25.69
C TYR A 15 -10.64 -18.72 -24.29
N ALA A 16 -9.43 -18.17 -24.18
CA ALA A 16 -8.69 -18.05 -22.93
C ALA A 16 -8.11 -16.64 -22.79
N TYR A 17 -8.28 -16.08 -21.60
CA TYR A 17 -7.87 -14.73 -21.28
C TYR A 17 -7.11 -14.71 -19.96
N TRP A 18 -5.98 -14.03 -19.92
CA TRP A 18 -5.32 -13.72 -18.67
C TRP A 18 -6.21 -12.82 -17.80
N ILE A 19 -6.33 -13.19 -16.53
CA ILE A 19 -6.94 -12.36 -15.49
C ILE A 19 -5.87 -12.00 -14.46
N GLY A 20 -6.08 -10.92 -13.71
CA GLY A 20 -5.08 -10.38 -12.79
C GLY A 20 -4.80 -11.21 -11.54
N LEU A 21 -5.13 -12.50 -11.50
CA LEU A 21 -5.02 -13.35 -10.30
C LEU A 21 -3.74 -14.21 -10.36
N HIS A 22 -2.89 -14.16 -9.32
CA HIS A 22 -1.60 -14.86 -9.28
C HIS A 22 -1.20 -15.28 -7.86
N ASP A 23 -0.28 -16.23 -7.71
CA ASP A 23 0.21 -16.72 -6.41
C ASP A 23 1.69 -16.37 -6.13
N ARG A 24 2.22 -15.35 -6.83
CA ARG A 24 3.63 -14.91 -6.72
C ARG A 24 4.10 -14.64 -5.28
N TYR A 25 3.23 -14.17 -4.40
CA TYR A 25 3.61 -13.79 -3.04
C TYR A 25 3.67 -14.99 -2.09
N GLU A 26 2.77 -15.97 -2.26
CA GLU A 26 2.71 -17.14 -1.41
C GLU A 26 2.10 -18.31 -2.20
N GLU A 27 2.83 -19.42 -2.29
CA GLU A 27 2.42 -20.60 -3.06
C GLU A 27 1.05 -21.10 -2.64
N GLY A 28 0.14 -21.24 -3.61
CA GLY A 28 -1.21 -21.70 -3.36
C GLY A 28 -2.17 -20.65 -2.78
N LYS A 29 -1.70 -19.44 -2.44
CA LYS A 29 -2.54 -18.29 -2.12
C LYS A 29 -2.55 -17.30 -3.27
N PHE A 30 -3.72 -17.11 -3.84
CA PHE A 30 -3.92 -16.25 -4.99
C PHE A 30 -4.30 -14.84 -4.55
N PHE A 31 -3.77 -13.84 -5.25
CA PHE A 31 -3.99 -12.42 -5.03
C PHE A 31 -4.35 -11.77 -6.36
N TRP A 32 -5.26 -10.79 -6.33
CA TRP A 32 -5.46 -9.91 -7.47
C TRP A 32 -4.29 -8.94 -7.57
N ARG A 33 -3.85 -8.60 -8.78
CA ARG A 33 -2.68 -7.73 -9.04
C ARG A 33 -2.72 -6.40 -8.26
N GLU A 34 -3.92 -5.87 -7.99
CA GLU A 34 -4.12 -4.59 -7.29
C GLU A 34 -4.61 -4.76 -5.84
N GLU A 35 -4.79 -5.98 -5.35
CA GLU A 35 -5.30 -6.25 -4.00
C GLU A 35 -4.30 -7.12 -3.22
N ILE A 36 -4.02 -6.74 -1.97
CA ILE A 36 -3.20 -7.53 -1.04
C ILE A 36 -4.07 -8.56 -0.30
N ASP A 37 -5.39 -8.38 -0.34
CA ASP A 37 -6.36 -9.27 0.29
C ASP A 37 -6.61 -10.54 -0.55
N LEU A 38 -6.98 -11.62 0.15
CA LEU A 38 -7.42 -12.85 -0.51
C LEU A 38 -8.70 -12.61 -1.32
N PRO A 39 -8.84 -13.24 -2.50
CA PRO A 39 -10.01 -13.07 -3.36
C PRO A 39 -11.27 -13.53 -2.63
N ARG A 40 -12.27 -12.65 -2.57
CA ARG A 40 -13.59 -12.94 -1.96
C ARG A 40 -14.41 -13.97 -2.75
N TYR A 41 -14.03 -14.24 -3.99
CA TYR A 41 -14.75 -15.10 -4.89
C TYR A 41 -13.77 -16.03 -5.62
N THR A 42 -14.11 -17.30 -5.67
CA THR A 42 -13.40 -18.30 -6.46
C THR A 42 -14.35 -18.87 -7.51
N ASN A 43 -13.86 -19.05 -8.74
CA ASN A 43 -14.58 -19.76 -9.79
C ASN A 43 -13.62 -20.76 -10.47
N GLU A 44 -12.85 -21.46 -9.64
CA GLU A 44 -11.81 -22.39 -10.06
C GLU A 44 -12.43 -23.58 -10.82
N GLY A 45 -11.87 -23.88 -11.99
CA GLY A 45 -12.25 -25.04 -12.79
C GLY A 45 -11.38 -26.28 -12.55
N PHE A 46 -10.43 -26.21 -11.61
CA PHE A 46 -9.39 -27.22 -11.46
C PHE A 46 -9.28 -27.78 -10.04
N CYS A 47 -8.89 -29.05 -9.96
CA CYS A 47 -8.61 -29.84 -8.75
C CYS A 47 -7.19 -30.43 -8.82
N GLY A 48 -6.14 -29.60 -8.82
CA GLY A 48 -4.76 -30.09 -8.93
C GLY A 48 -3.70 -29.23 -8.24
N LEU A 49 -2.50 -29.82 -8.10
CA LEU A 49 -1.39 -29.32 -7.28
C LEU A 49 -1.01 -27.88 -7.65
N LYS A 50 -1.27 -26.96 -6.71
CA LYS A 50 -0.90 -25.54 -6.80
C LYS A 50 0.62 -25.44 -6.65
N ARG A 51 1.30 -24.86 -7.66
CA ARG A 51 2.75 -24.61 -7.65
C ARG A 51 2.99 -23.10 -7.76
N MET A 52 4.01 -22.60 -7.08
CA MET A 52 4.33 -21.17 -7.04
C MET A 52 4.57 -20.59 -8.44
N GLY A 53 4.08 -19.36 -8.69
CA GLY A 53 4.34 -18.60 -9.92
C GLY A 53 3.28 -18.76 -11.01
N TRP A 54 2.13 -19.34 -10.70
CA TRP A 54 1.06 -19.55 -11.65
C TRP A 54 0.12 -18.34 -11.69
N THR A 55 -0.42 -18.07 -12.87
CA THR A 55 -1.42 -17.02 -13.11
C THR A 55 -2.71 -17.66 -13.59
N ALA A 56 -3.85 -17.11 -13.20
CA ALA A 56 -5.13 -17.62 -13.64
C ALA A 56 -5.51 -17.08 -15.04
N ILE A 57 -6.10 -17.97 -15.84
CA ILE A 57 -6.81 -17.63 -17.08
C ILE A 57 -8.30 -17.89 -16.90
N LEU A 58 -9.12 -17.06 -17.52
CA LEU A 58 -10.56 -17.27 -17.68
C LEU A 58 -10.82 -17.97 -19.02
N ASN A 59 -11.52 -19.09 -18.98
CA ASN A 59 -12.06 -19.74 -20.17
C ASN A 59 -13.43 -19.15 -20.50
N SER A 60 -13.61 -18.62 -21.71
CA SER A 60 -14.85 -17.96 -22.13
C SER A 60 -16.01 -18.91 -22.37
N LYS A 61 -15.77 -20.22 -22.56
CA LYS A 61 -16.81 -21.22 -22.83
C LYS A 61 -17.55 -21.67 -21.57
N ASP A 62 -16.83 -21.85 -20.47
CA ASP A 62 -17.38 -22.37 -19.20
C ASP A 62 -17.30 -21.35 -18.04
N GLY A 63 -16.65 -20.21 -18.26
CA GLY A 63 -16.45 -19.15 -17.28
C GLY A 63 -15.51 -19.51 -16.13
N LYS A 64 -14.86 -20.67 -16.19
CA LYS A 64 -14.00 -21.19 -15.13
C LYS A 64 -12.59 -20.63 -15.22
N TRP A 65 -11.92 -20.64 -14.08
CA TRP A 65 -10.53 -20.23 -13.97
C TRP A 65 -9.60 -21.43 -13.99
N TYR A 66 -8.56 -21.35 -14.81
CA TYR A 66 -7.52 -22.36 -14.91
C TYR A 66 -6.17 -21.72 -14.63
N LEU A 67 -5.29 -22.43 -13.94
CA LEU A 67 -3.96 -21.93 -13.67
C LEU A 67 -3.05 -22.26 -14.87
N LYS A 68 -2.21 -21.30 -15.26
CA LYS A 68 -1.19 -21.46 -16.31
C LYS A 68 0.10 -20.75 -15.91
N HIS A 69 1.22 -21.21 -16.47
CA HIS A 69 2.50 -20.52 -16.32
C HIS A 69 2.52 -19.28 -17.23
N CYS A 70 3.08 -18.16 -16.76
CA CYS A 70 3.06 -16.89 -17.50
C CYS A 70 3.69 -17.01 -18.90
N ASP A 71 4.73 -17.85 -19.02
CA ASP A 71 5.50 -18.01 -20.25
C ASP A 71 4.99 -19.16 -21.15
N SER A 72 3.97 -19.92 -20.73
CA SER A 72 3.55 -21.09 -21.51
C SER A 72 2.81 -20.73 -22.78
N GLU A 73 1.96 -19.68 -22.74
CA GLU A 73 1.04 -19.35 -23.82
C GLU A 73 0.80 -17.83 -23.89
N LYS A 74 0.54 -17.32 -25.10
CA LYS A 74 0.14 -15.92 -25.30
C LYS A 74 -1.38 -15.81 -25.30
N HIS A 75 -1.95 -15.21 -24.26
CA HIS A 75 -3.37 -14.90 -24.18
C HIS A 75 -3.63 -13.39 -24.15
N LYS A 76 -4.84 -12.99 -24.58
CA LYS A 76 -5.33 -11.62 -24.38
C LYS A 76 -5.58 -11.38 -22.90
N PHE A 77 -5.41 -10.15 -22.44
CA PHE A 77 -5.59 -9.78 -21.04
C PHE A 77 -6.93 -9.07 -20.85
N ILE A 78 -7.69 -9.44 -19.81
CA ILE A 78 -8.89 -8.72 -19.39
C ILE A 78 -8.46 -7.66 -18.39
N CYS A 79 -8.65 -6.40 -18.75
CA CYS A 79 -8.41 -5.27 -17.86
C CYS A 79 -9.73 -4.81 -17.23
N GLU A 80 -9.69 -4.48 -15.94
CA GLU A 80 -10.72 -3.64 -15.33
C GLU A 80 -10.36 -2.18 -15.62
N LYS A 81 -11.31 -1.44 -16.20
CA LYS A 81 -11.22 0.02 -16.22
C LYS A 81 -11.91 0.47 -14.94
N SER A 82 -11.17 1.13 -14.04
CA SER A 82 -11.79 1.81 -12.90
C SER A 82 -12.99 2.61 -13.43
N PRO A 83 -14.18 2.45 -12.83
CA PRO A 83 -15.21 3.46 -13.02
C PRO A 83 -14.51 4.76 -12.69
N GLY A 84 -14.59 5.76 -13.58
CA GLY A 84 -13.76 6.95 -13.51
C GLY A 84 -13.87 7.71 -12.17
N PRO A 85 -13.36 8.94 -12.07
CA PRO A 85 -13.22 9.69 -10.80
C PRO A 85 -14.51 9.96 -9.98
N ASN A 86 -15.64 9.37 -10.34
CA ASN A 86 -16.97 9.66 -9.83
C ASN A 86 -17.54 8.64 -8.81
N ILE A 87 -16.79 7.61 -8.35
CA ILE A 87 -17.34 6.67 -7.33
C ILE A 87 -17.55 7.33 -5.96
N CYS A 88 -16.80 8.38 -5.63
CA CYS A 88 -16.97 9.08 -4.35
C CYS A 88 -18.12 10.10 -4.37
N LEU A 89 -18.99 10.06 -5.39
CA LEU A 89 -20.11 10.99 -5.56
C LEU A 89 -21.48 10.42 -5.19
N GLU A 90 -21.65 9.11 -5.00
CA GLU A 90 -22.99 8.55 -4.74
C GLU A 90 -23.51 8.82 -3.32
N ASN A 91 -22.65 9.27 -2.41
CA ASN A 91 -23.08 9.85 -1.14
C ASN A 91 -22.27 11.12 -0.91
N ALA A 92 -22.91 12.28 -0.90
CA ALA A 92 -22.32 13.61 -0.72
C ALA A 92 -21.63 13.85 0.65
N LYS A 93 -21.12 12.79 1.28
CA LYS A 93 -20.57 12.70 2.63
C LYS A 93 -19.15 12.13 2.70
N THR A 94 -18.55 11.73 1.58
CA THR A 94 -17.22 11.10 1.63
C THR A 94 -16.12 12.16 1.63
N LEU A 95 -15.55 12.39 2.81
CA LEU A 95 -14.19 12.93 3.01
C LEU A 95 -13.15 11.91 2.51
N SER A 96 -13.25 11.45 1.25
CA SER A 96 -12.36 10.44 0.68
C SER A 96 -12.17 10.58 -0.83
N PHE A 97 -11.05 10.06 -1.36
CA PHE A 97 -10.67 10.09 -2.78
C PHE A 97 -9.93 8.80 -3.21
N GLY A 98 -9.60 8.71 -4.50
CA GLY A 98 -8.90 7.57 -5.10
C GLY A 98 -9.84 6.43 -5.48
N SER A 99 -9.26 5.34 -6.00
CA SER A 99 -10.04 4.15 -6.39
C SER A 99 -10.84 3.62 -5.19
N ARG A 100 -12.15 3.46 -5.39
CA ARG A 100 -13.09 2.99 -4.36
C ARG A 100 -13.09 3.83 -3.07
N CYS A 101 -12.66 5.09 -3.12
CA CYS A 101 -12.65 6.01 -1.99
C CYS A 101 -11.81 5.53 -0.79
N GLN A 102 -10.73 4.79 -1.07
CA GLN A 102 -9.88 4.19 -0.05
C GLN A 102 -9.06 5.20 0.76
N TYR A 103 -8.82 6.40 0.24
CA TYR A 103 -8.02 7.42 0.93
C TYR A 103 -8.90 8.48 1.56
N ARG A 104 -8.66 8.80 2.84
CA ARG A 104 -9.42 9.83 3.55
C ARG A 104 -8.84 11.22 3.27
N CYS A 105 -9.66 12.19 2.90
CA CYS A 105 -9.28 13.60 2.82
C CYS A 105 -8.86 14.12 4.20
N ARG A 106 -7.74 14.84 4.26
CA ARG A 106 -7.20 15.49 5.47
C ARG A 106 -6.84 16.94 5.19
N CYS A 107 -7.78 17.66 4.60
CA CYS A 107 -7.65 19.07 4.28
C CYS A 107 -7.88 19.95 5.51
N MET A 108 -7.21 21.11 5.56
CA MET A 108 -7.11 22.01 6.70
C MET A 108 -8.44 22.24 7.45
N PHE A 109 -9.53 22.42 6.73
CA PHE A 109 -10.85 22.60 7.34
C PHE A 109 -11.55 21.25 7.54
N GLU A 110 -12.02 20.98 8.76
CA GLU A 110 -12.81 19.79 9.04
C GLU A 110 -14.07 19.78 8.17
N GLY A 111 -14.31 18.68 7.45
CA GLY A 111 -15.41 18.60 6.49
C GLY A 111 -15.11 19.16 5.10
N SER A 112 -13.95 19.80 4.87
CA SER A 112 -13.58 20.24 3.51
C SER A 112 -13.30 19.06 2.58
N LYS A 113 -13.80 19.20 1.36
CA LYS A 113 -13.66 18.19 0.31
C LYS A 113 -12.29 18.35 -0.33
N CYS A 114 -11.56 17.25 -0.46
CA CYS A 114 -10.41 17.18 -1.35
C CYS A 114 -10.86 16.87 -2.77
N SER A 115 -10.02 17.14 -3.76
CA SER A 115 -10.23 16.70 -5.14
C SER A 115 -10.48 15.20 -5.18
N LEU A 116 -11.55 14.77 -5.84
CA LEU A 116 -11.92 13.35 -5.89
C LEU A 116 -10.98 12.52 -6.78
N VAL A 117 -10.24 13.19 -7.66
CA VAL A 117 -9.31 12.54 -8.61
C VAL A 117 -7.99 12.21 -7.93
N ASP A 118 -7.38 13.20 -7.28
CA ASP A 118 -6.00 13.14 -6.81
C ASP A 118 -5.84 13.50 -5.32
N GLY A 119 -6.91 13.90 -4.64
CA GLY A 119 -6.91 14.20 -3.21
C GLY A 119 -6.30 15.55 -2.83
N GLN A 120 -6.05 16.43 -3.79
CA GLN A 120 -5.52 17.76 -3.50
C GLN A 120 -6.46 18.60 -2.63
N CYS A 121 -5.87 19.39 -1.73
CA CYS A 121 -6.56 20.31 -0.83
C CYS A 121 -6.23 21.75 -1.24
N GLU A 122 -7.25 22.57 -1.46
CA GLU A 122 -7.10 23.99 -1.88
C GLU A 122 -6.32 24.83 -0.85
N PHE A 123 -6.58 24.62 0.45
CA PHE A 123 -5.99 25.38 1.54
C PHE A 123 -4.92 24.60 2.33
N GLY A 124 -4.38 23.53 1.73
CA GLY A 124 -3.40 22.66 2.38
C GLY A 124 -4.00 21.70 3.40
N CYS A 125 -3.13 21.16 4.25
CA CYS A 125 -3.41 19.99 5.08
C CYS A 125 -3.81 20.33 6.51
N GLN A 126 -4.51 19.40 7.16
CA GLN A 126 -4.73 19.43 8.61
C GLN A 126 -3.40 19.46 9.35
N THR A 127 -3.39 20.06 10.54
CA THR A 127 -2.25 20.01 11.46
C THR A 127 -1.78 18.57 11.65
N GLY A 128 -0.48 18.33 11.46
CA GLY A 128 0.11 17.00 11.54
C GLY A 128 0.05 16.19 10.24
N TYR A 129 -0.50 16.72 9.14
CA TYR A 129 -0.52 16.06 7.84
C TYR A 129 0.18 16.88 6.75
N PHE A 130 0.69 16.21 5.72
CA PHE A 130 1.33 16.84 4.56
C PHE A 130 1.41 15.93 3.32
N GLY A 131 2.07 16.43 2.27
CA GLY A 131 2.25 15.77 0.98
C GLY A 131 1.17 16.13 -0.04
N PRO A 132 1.28 15.62 -1.29
CA PRO A 132 0.43 16.02 -2.43
C PRO A 132 -1.08 15.88 -2.23
N ALA A 133 -1.52 15.03 -1.30
CA ALA A 133 -2.92 14.78 -0.96
C ALA A 133 -3.18 14.68 0.56
N CYS A 134 -2.30 15.27 1.38
CA CYS A 134 -2.40 15.24 2.85
C CYS A 134 -2.47 13.84 3.47
N GLN A 135 -1.89 12.83 2.81
CA GLN A 135 -1.91 11.44 3.28
C GLN A 135 -0.78 11.10 4.24
N TYR A 136 0.24 11.95 4.32
CA TYR A 136 1.40 11.70 5.15
C TYR A 136 1.22 12.32 6.52
N ALA A 137 1.25 11.50 7.56
CA ALA A 137 1.24 11.97 8.93
C ALA A 137 2.66 12.35 9.36
N LYS A 138 2.79 13.51 10.02
CA LYS A 138 3.98 13.87 10.78
C LYS A 138 4.10 12.89 11.95
N MET A 139 5.26 12.25 12.04
CA MET A 139 5.59 11.37 13.15
C MET A 139 6.33 12.15 14.22
N ASN A 140 6.05 11.82 15.48
CA ASN A 140 6.89 12.27 16.59
C ASN A 140 8.16 11.43 16.59
N PHE A 141 9.29 12.12 16.70
CA PHE A 141 10.60 11.51 16.85
C PHE A 141 11.45 12.43 17.73
N THR A 142 12.46 11.83 18.34
CA THR A 142 13.49 12.58 19.07
C THR A 142 14.79 12.53 18.27
N VAL A 143 15.55 13.62 18.30
CA VAL A 143 16.88 13.69 17.71
C VAL A 143 17.89 13.32 18.80
N GLY A 144 18.76 12.35 18.51
CA GLY A 144 19.79 11.91 19.45
C GLY A 144 20.86 12.97 19.70
N GLU A 145 21.52 12.88 20.86
CA GLU A 145 22.62 13.73 21.41
C GLU A 145 23.12 14.88 20.51
N ASN A 146 22.28 15.89 20.30
CA ASN A 146 22.63 17.27 19.93
C ASN A 146 21.33 18.07 19.78
N PRO A 147 21.22 19.30 20.34
CA PRO A 147 20.03 20.13 20.21
C PRO A 147 19.95 20.71 18.79
N LEU A 148 19.45 19.89 17.87
CA LEU A 148 19.09 20.31 16.52
C LEU A 148 17.64 20.81 16.53
N GLU A 149 17.35 21.82 17.36
CA GLU A 149 15.99 22.38 17.52
C GLU A 149 15.35 22.74 16.17
N GLY A 150 16.15 23.23 15.22
CA GLY A 150 15.72 23.54 13.85
C GLY A 150 15.36 22.33 12.97
N LEU A 151 15.67 21.09 13.35
CA LEU A 151 15.21 19.90 12.59
C LEU A 151 13.77 19.50 12.94
N THR A 152 13.25 19.95 14.09
CA THR A 152 11.97 19.47 14.64
C THR A 152 10.93 20.57 14.83
N ASP A 153 11.29 21.84 14.60
CA ASP A 153 10.39 22.99 14.81
C ASP A 153 9.28 23.13 13.75
N GLY A 154 9.33 22.33 12.69
CA GLY A 154 8.32 22.32 11.63
C GLY A 154 8.36 23.53 10.71
N ASN A 155 9.47 24.27 10.70
CA ASN A 155 9.66 25.45 9.87
C ASN A 155 10.79 25.23 8.86
N ASP A 156 10.43 25.04 7.58
CA ASP A 156 11.41 24.78 6.50
C ASP A 156 12.37 25.97 6.24
N THR A 157 12.18 27.13 6.89
CA THR A 157 13.06 28.31 6.79
C THR A 157 14.11 28.38 7.90
N THR A 158 13.93 27.66 9.01
CA THR A 158 14.89 27.59 10.12
C THR A 158 15.88 26.45 9.86
N CYS A 159 16.90 26.75 9.06
CA CYS A 159 17.99 25.81 8.82
C CYS A 159 19.00 25.83 9.98
N ASN A 160 19.45 24.65 10.40
CA ASN A 160 20.63 24.55 11.24
C ASN A 160 21.87 25.05 10.47
N THR A 161 22.69 25.86 11.14
CA THR A 161 23.86 26.53 10.55
C THR A 161 25.18 25.81 10.85
N GLY A 162 25.13 24.68 11.57
CA GLY A 162 26.30 23.86 11.92
C GLY A 162 26.59 22.74 10.91
N ASP A 163 27.80 22.17 11.00
CA ASP A 163 28.21 21.01 10.21
C ASP A 163 27.64 19.73 10.85
N ILE A 164 26.52 19.25 10.30
CA ILE A 164 25.80 18.10 10.86
C ILE A 164 26.27 16.84 10.13
N GLY A 165 27.36 16.24 10.61
CA GLY A 165 27.93 15.04 9.99
C GLY A 165 26.99 13.83 10.01
N VAL A 166 26.23 13.64 11.09
CA VAL A 166 25.26 12.55 11.26
C VAL A 166 24.05 13.03 12.04
N VAL A 167 22.85 12.78 11.52
CA VAL A 167 21.58 12.95 12.23
C VAL A 167 21.05 11.59 12.62
N THR A 168 20.85 11.35 13.91
CA THR A 168 20.23 10.12 14.42
C THR A 168 18.80 10.41 14.86
N LEU A 169 17.83 9.77 14.22
CA LEU A 169 16.42 9.88 14.55
C LEU A 169 16.00 8.66 15.37
N ILE A 170 15.35 8.90 16.51
CA ILE A 170 14.78 7.87 17.36
C ILE A 170 13.26 7.96 17.26
N LEU A 171 12.64 6.91 16.73
CA LEU A 171 11.19 6.80 16.62
C LEU A 171 10.59 6.21 17.91
N ASP A 172 9.55 6.84 18.43
CA ASP A 172 8.84 6.35 19.63
C ASP A 172 8.02 5.08 19.33
N THR A 173 7.56 4.93 18.08
CA THR A 173 6.74 3.80 17.63
C THR A 173 7.44 3.07 16.48
N PRO A 174 7.55 1.73 16.53
CA PRO A 174 8.03 0.95 15.39
C PRO A 174 6.98 1.01 14.28
N ILE A 175 7.22 1.85 13.28
CA ILE A 175 6.35 1.99 12.11
C ILE A 175 7.16 1.76 10.82
N PRO A 176 6.55 1.20 9.77
CA PRO A 176 7.17 1.17 8.45
C PRO A 176 7.33 2.61 7.94
N LEU A 177 8.57 3.09 7.88
CA LEU A 177 8.89 4.38 7.27
C LEU A 177 8.69 4.28 5.76
N THR A 178 7.71 5.01 5.24
CA THR A 178 7.38 5.01 3.80
C THR A 178 8.04 6.15 3.03
N TRP A 179 8.29 7.28 3.68
CA TRP A 179 8.95 8.43 3.07
C TRP A 179 9.71 9.24 4.15
N ILE A 180 10.78 9.92 3.72
CA ILE A 180 11.56 10.86 4.52
C ILE A 180 11.70 12.13 3.67
N ARG A 181 11.45 13.29 4.27
CA ARG A 181 11.67 14.59 3.62
C ARG A 181 12.85 15.27 4.30
N VAL A 182 13.87 15.60 3.51
CA VAL A 182 15.02 16.39 3.94
C VAL A 182 14.99 17.70 3.17
N VAL A 183 15.05 18.83 3.87
CA VAL A 183 15.08 20.17 3.28
C VAL A 183 16.49 20.71 3.46
N LEU A 184 17.11 21.14 2.35
CA LEU A 184 18.48 21.65 2.33
C LEU A 184 18.48 23.11 1.87
N LYS A 185 19.35 23.92 2.48
CA LYS A 185 19.52 25.33 2.10
C LYS A 185 20.16 25.49 0.71
N SER A 186 21.02 24.54 0.32
CA SER A 186 21.64 24.47 -1.01
C SER A 186 21.60 23.04 -1.52
N ALA A 187 21.31 22.87 -2.81
CA ALA A 187 21.30 21.57 -3.47
C ALA A 187 22.71 20.96 -3.63
N ASP A 188 23.77 21.76 -3.45
CA ASP A 188 25.16 21.36 -3.71
C ASP A 188 25.86 20.74 -2.49
N LEU A 189 25.18 20.63 -1.35
CA LEU A 189 25.77 20.05 -0.14
C LEU A 189 25.62 18.53 -0.13
N PRO A 190 26.73 17.76 -0.03
CA PRO A 190 26.66 16.30 0.08
C PRO A 190 26.13 15.92 1.46
N VAL A 191 24.87 15.47 1.53
CA VAL A 191 24.26 15.00 2.78
C VAL A 191 24.32 13.49 2.83
N LYS A 192 24.97 12.96 3.88
CA LYS A 192 24.93 11.52 4.21
C LYS A 192 23.88 11.30 5.29
N MET A 193 22.82 10.58 4.96
CA MET A 193 21.80 10.17 5.92
C MET A 193 21.97 8.69 6.27
N SER A 194 22.01 8.38 7.56
CA SER A 194 21.99 7.01 8.07
C SER A 194 20.76 6.82 8.93
N LEU A 195 19.91 5.87 8.56
CA LEU A 195 18.68 5.57 9.27
C LEU A 195 18.88 4.31 10.12
N PHE A 196 18.68 4.43 11.43
CA PHE A 196 18.75 3.32 12.37
C PHE A 196 17.36 3.10 12.98
N HIS A 197 16.95 1.85 13.15
CA HIS A 197 15.76 1.52 13.93
C HIS A 197 16.19 0.86 15.25
N LYS A 198 15.48 1.16 16.34
CA LYS A 198 15.66 0.41 17.59
C LYS A 198 14.93 -0.91 17.42
N SER A 199 15.65 -2.03 17.33
CA SER A 199 15.04 -3.35 17.43
C SER A 199 14.53 -3.54 18.86
N ILE A 200 13.22 -3.67 19.04
CA ILE A 200 12.67 -4.20 20.28
C ILE A 200 12.98 -5.69 20.27
N SER A 201 13.95 -6.12 21.06
CA SER A 201 14.11 -7.54 21.38
C SER A 201 12.96 -7.94 22.30
N LEU A 202 11.96 -8.64 21.76
CA LEU A 202 11.01 -9.40 22.56
C LEU A 202 11.79 -10.55 23.20
N TRP A 203 12.31 -10.35 24.41
CA TRP A 203 12.72 -11.46 25.24
C TRP A 203 11.45 -12.09 25.82
N GLU A 204 10.94 -13.13 25.17
CA GLU A 204 10.11 -14.10 25.89
C GLU A 204 11.04 -14.96 26.75
N THR A 205 11.28 -14.55 27.99
CA THR A 205 11.64 -15.52 29.03
C THR A 205 10.40 -15.81 29.86
N ARG A 206 9.50 -16.63 29.32
CA ARG A 206 8.62 -17.42 30.18
C ARG A 206 9.36 -18.71 30.53
N PRO A 207 9.74 -18.95 31.79
CA PRO A 207 10.13 -20.29 32.19
C PRO A 207 8.91 -21.20 32.00
N VAL A 208 9.08 -22.26 31.19
CA VAL A 208 8.14 -23.36 31.09
C VAL A 208 8.01 -23.95 32.50
N LYS A 209 6.88 -23.71 33.17
CA LYS A 209 6.50 -24.48 34.35
C LYS A 209 6.17 -25.89 33.86
N THR A 210 7.09 -26.82 34.09
CA THR A 210 6.80 -28.25 34.00
C THR A 210 5.77 -28.60 35.07
N LEU A 211 4.62 -29.12 34.64
CA LEU A 211 3.64 -29.71 35.54
C LEU A 211 4.21 -31.02 36.10
N PRO A 212 4.06 -31.32 37.41
CA PRO A 212 4.48 -32.59 37.95
C PRO A 212 3.62 -33.73 37.39
N ARG A 213 4.29 -34.84 37.09
CA ARG A 213 3.69 -36.10 36.62
C ARG A 213 2.90 -36.72 37.80
N PRO A 214 1.67 -37.21 37.60
CA PRO A 214 0.93 -37.88 38.65
C PRO A 214 1.54 -39.26 38.92
N ASP A 215 1.70 -39.58 40.20
CA ASP A 215 2.00 -40.93 40.71
C ASP A 215 0.79 -41.87 40.55
#